data_AF-A0A7Y2AUG7-F1
#
_entry.id   AF-A0A7Y2AUG7-F1
#
_cell.length_a   1.000
_cell.length_b   1.000
_cell.length_c   1.000
_cell.angle_alpha   90.00
_cell.angle_beta   90.00
_cell.angle_gamma   90.00
#
_symmetry.space_group_name_H-M   'P 1'
#
loop_
_entity.id
_entity.type
_entity.pdbx_description
1 polymer ?
#
loop_
_entity_poly.entity_id
_entity_poly.type
_entity_poly.pdbx_seq_one_letter_code
_entity_poly.pdbx_strand_id
1 'polypeptide(L)' 'SGVLKLTRKPSLSLGCDEKLFYRVVKTAFNQRRKTMRNSLKIFNLSDNLKEDAIFDQRPEQLGVADFISLTKKIANDTV' A
#
# COMPACT_ATOMS: atom_id res chain seq x y z
N SER A 1 28.55 -0.11 12.40
CA SER A 1 27.52 -0.04 13.46
C SER A 1 26.79 1.28 13.35
N GLY A 2 25.46 1.29 13.37
CA GLY A 2 24.65 2.51 13.28
C GLY A 2 23.80 2.69 14.54
N VAL A 3 23.62 3.92 15.01
CA VAL A 3 22.74 4.25 16.14
C VAL A 3 21.41 4.76 15.59
N LEU A 4 20.29 4.14 15.99
CA LEU A 4 18.94 4.53 15.60
C LEU A 4 18.15 4.98 16.83
N LYS A 5 17.50 6.15 16.75
CA LYS A 5 16.56 6.65 17.77
C LYS A 5 15.18 6.81 17.14
N LEU A 6 14.20 6.10 17.68
CA LEU A 6 12.79 6.20 17.26
C LEU A 6 11.98 6.79 18.40
N THR A 7 11.09 7.74 18.10
CA THR A 7 10.18 8.35 19.08
C THR A 7 8.75 8.08 18.65
N ARG A 8 7.95 7.51 19.56
CA ARG A 8 6.56 7.18 19.29
C ARG A 8 5.74 8.45 19.07
N LYS A 9 4.99 8.51 17.97
CA LYS A 9 4.03 9.60 17.73
C LYS A 9 2.78 9.36 18.59
N PRO A 10 2.34 10.33 19.41
CA PRO A 10 1.30 10.14 20.44
C PRO A 10 -0.12 9.90 19.86
N SER A 11 -0.40 10.40 18.65
CA SER A 11 -1.72 10.33 18.01
C SER A 11 -1.61 9.89 16.55
N LEU A 12 -1.01 8.73 16.30
CA LEU A 12 -0.97 8.17 14.95
C LEU A 12 -2.22 7.32 14.71
N SER A 13 -3.13 7.83 13.89
CA SER A 13 -4.19 7.04 13.26
C SER A 13 -3.94 7.04 11.76
N LEU A 14 -3.88 5.85 11.14
CA LEU A 14 -3.69 5.72 9.70
C LEU A 14 -4.95 6.09 8.90
N GLY A 15 -6.10 6.19 9.56
CA GLY A 15 -7.39 6.51 8.91
C GLY A 15 -7.82 5.44 7.89
N CYS A 16 -7.30 4.22 8.01
CA CYS A 16 -7.68 3.04 7.22
C CYS A 16 -7.56 1.80 8.10
N ASP A 17 -8.08 0.66 7.62
CA ASP A 17 -7.90 -0.62 8.30
C ASP A 17 -6.40 -1.00 8.32
N GLU A 18 -5.83 -1.11 9.52
CA GLU A 18 -4.41 -1.43 9.71
C GLU A 18 -4.04 -2.84 9.22
N LYS A 19 -4.96 -3.81 9.34
CA LYS A 19 -4.74 -5.19 8.86
C LYS A 19 -4.72 -5.22 7.35
N LEU A 20 -5.63 -4.48 6.70
CA LEU A 20 -5.63 -4.35 5.25
C LEU A 20 -4.38 -3.62 4.77
N PHE A 21 -4.03 -2.49 5.40
CA PHE A 21 -2.82 -1.74 5.09
C PHE A 21 -1.57 -2.62 5.18
N TYR A 22 -1.42 -3.37 6.28
CA TYR A 22 -0.32 -4.30 6.46
C TYR A 22 -0.28 -5.36 5.35
N ARG A 23 -1.43 -5.95 4.98
CA ARG A 23 -1.51 -6.92 3.88
C ARG A 23 -1.13 -6.29 2.54
N VAL A 24 -1.62 -5.09 2.23
CA VAL A 24 -1.31 -4.38 0.98
C VAL A 24 0.20 -4.10 0.89
N VAL A 25 0.77 -3.49 1.93
CA VAL A 25 2.22 -3.18 1.98
C VAL A 25 3.05 -4.47 1.89
N LYS A 26 2.71 -5.50 2.68
CA LYS A 26 3.44 -6.78 2.67
C LYS A 26 3.40 -7.43 1.29
N THR A 27 2.23 -7.51 0.67
CA THR A 27 2.07 -8.11 -0.66
C THR A 27 2.83 -7.32 -1.73
N ALA A 28 2.79 -5.99 -1.66
CA ALA A 28 3.52 -5.12 -2.55
C ALA A 28 5.05 -5.34 -2.46
N PHE A 29 5.62 -5.26 -1.25
CA PHE A 29 7.07 -5.42 -1.05
C PHE A 29 7.57 -6.85 -1.24
N ASN A 30 6.73 -7.87 -1.05
CA ASN A 30 7.10 -9.26 -1.37
C ASN A 30 7.43 -9.41 -2.87
N GLN A 31 6.82 -8.58 -3.71
CA GLN A 31 7.09 -8.50 -5.14
C GLN A 31 7.77 -7.17 -5.53
N ARG A 32 8.74 -6.69 -4.73
CA ARG A 32 9.35 -5.35 -4.90
C ARG A 32 9.84 -4.95 -6.30
N ARG A 33 10.22 -5.93 -7.14
CA ARG A 33 10.70 -5.70 -8.52
C ARG A 33 9.57 -5.71 -9.58
N LYS A 34 8.33 -5.94 -9.16
CA LYS A 34 7.14 -5.93 -10.03
C LYS A 34 6.35 -4.65 -9.78
N THR A 35 5.58 -4.25 -10.79
CA THR A 35 4.64 -3.13 -10.67
C THR A 35 3.50 -3.48 -9.73
N MET A 36 2.91 -2.47 -9.10
CA MET A 36 1.80 -2.63 -8.16
C MET A 36 0.61 -3.37 -8.77
N ARG A 37 0.36 -3.22 -10.09
CA ARG A 37 -0.62 -4.00 -10.86
C ARG A 37 -0.44 -5.51 -10.73
N ASN A 38 0.80 -5.97 -10.79
CA ASN A 38 1.13 -7.40 -10.68
C ASN A 38 1.12 -7.86 -9.22
N SER A 39 1.64 -7.04 -8.31
CA SER A 39 1.69 -7.37 -6.89
C SER A 39 0.29 -7.48 -6.27
N LEU A 40 -0.62 -6.58 -6.64
CA LEU A 40 -1.96 -6.51 -6.07
C LEU A 40 -3.03 -7.29 -6.83
N LYS A 41 -2.62 -8.10 -7.83
CA LYS A 41 -3.55 -8.98 -8.57
C LYS A 41 -4.33 -9.93 -7.64
N ILE A 42 -3.74 -10.32 -6.50
CA ILE A 42 -4.35 -11.21 -5.49
C ILE A 42 -5.60 -10.60 -4.86
N PHE A 43 -5.74 -9.28 -4.86
CA PHE A 43 -6.90 -8.59 -4.28
C PHE A 43 -8.09 -8.48 -5.23
N ASN A 44 -7.99 -9.03 -6.45
CA ASN A 44 -9.07 -9.07 -7.46
C ASN A 44 -9.78 -7.73 -7.69
N LEU A 45 -8.98 -6.65 -7.75
CA LEU A 45 -9.42 -5.26 -7.86
C LEU A 45 -10.18 -4.98 -9.16
N SER A 46 -11.12 -4.04 -9.12
CA SER A 46 -11.87 -3.58 -10.29
C SER A 46 -10.92 -2.92 -11.31
N ASP A 47 -11.29 -2.98 -12.58
CA ASP A 47 -10.47 -2.41 -13.65
C ASP A 47 -10.41 -0.87 -13.57
N ASN A 48 -11.44 -0.23 -13.01
CA ASN A 48 -11.43 1.21 -12.70
C ASN A 48 -10.30 1.58 -11.72
N LEU A 49 -10.03 0.73 -10.72
CA LEU A 49 -8.94 0.98 -9.79
C LEU A 49 -7.57 0.85 -10.48
N LYS A 50 -7.45 -0.11 -11.40
CA LYS A 50 -6.22 -0.43 -12.12
C LYS A 50 -5.81 0.62 -13.16
N GLU A 51 -6.68 1.56 -13.53
CA GLU A 51 -6.34 2.65 -14.44
C GLU A 51 -5.50 3.75 -13.77
N ASP A 52 -5.42 3.77 -12.44
CA ASP A 52 -4.62 4.74 -11.72
C ASP A 52 -3.11 4.54 -11.99
N ALA A 53 -2.40 5.63 -12.29
CA ALA A 53 -0.97 5.63 -12.63
C ALA A 53 -0.08 5.04 -11.51
N ILE A 54 -0.59 5.00 -10.27
CA ILE A 54 0.05 4.35 -9.12
C ILE A 54 0.28 2.85 -9.38
N PHE A 55 -0.57 2.19 -10.19
CA PHE A 55 -0.45 0.76 -10.46
C PHE A 55 0.72 0.39 -11.38
N ASP A 56 1.25 1.35 -12.14
CA ASP A 56 2.41 1.14 -13.01
C ASP A 56 3.74 1.43 -12.31
N GLN A 57 3.69 1.99 -11.10
CA GLN A 57 4.86 2.21 -10.26
C GLN A 57 5.25 0.95 -9.47
N ARG A 58 6.48 0.95 -8.95
CA ARG A 58 6.98 -0.06 -8.01
C ARG A 58 6.73 0.37 -6.56
N PRO A 59 6.61 -0.58 -5.62
CA PRO A 59 6.38 -0.25 -4.20
C PRO A 59 7.47 0.61 -3.56
N GLU A 60 8.70 0.54 -4.07
CA GLU A 60 9.83 1.37 -3.61
C GLU A 60 9.74 2.84 -4.04
N GLN A 61 8.89 3.15 -5.03
CA GLN A 61 8.66 4.51 -5.52
C GLN A 61 7.51 5.21 -4.78
N LEU A 62 6.75 4.47 -3.97
CA LEU A 62 5.56 4.94 -3.28
C LEU A 62 5.87 5.31 -1.82
N GLY A 63 5.28 6.42 -1.37
CA GLY A 63 5.34 6.86 0.02
C GLY A 63 4.26 6.23 0.90
N VAL A 64 4.38 6.45 2.21
CA VAL A 64 3.38 5.97 3.19
C VAL A 64 1.98 6.50 2.90
N ALA A 65 1.86 7.77 2.47
CA ALA A 65 0.58 8.39 2.12
C ALA A 65 -0.10 7.70 0.93
N ASP A 66 0.67 7.26 -0.06
CA ASP A 66 0.16 6.57 -1.24
C ASP A 66 -0.39 5.20 -0.86
N PHE A 67 0.30 4.47 0.01
CA PHE A 67 -0.21 3.19 0.53
C PHE A 67 -1.49 3.38 1.35
N ILE A 68 -1.64 4.48 2.10
CA ILE A 68 -2.86 4.78 2.84
C ILE A 68 -4.01 5.05 1.85
N SER A 69 -3.78 5.87 0.83
CA SER A 69 -4.76 6.17 -0.22
C SER A 69 -5.18 4.90 -0.97
N LEU A 70 -4.21 4.07 -1.33
CA LEU A 70 -4.42 2.79 -1.99
C LEU A 70 -5.24 1.82 -1.12
N THR A 71 -4.92 1.73 0.16
CA THR A 71 -5.66 0.87 1.10
C THR A 71 -7.12 1.33 1.23
N LYS A 72 -7.37 2.64 1.28
CA LYS A 72 -8.74 3.20 1.30
C LYS A 72 -9.49 2.89 0.01
N LYS A 73 -8.83 3.02 -1.14
CA LYS A 73 -9.41 2.67 -2.44
C LYS A 73 -9.79 1.19 -2.50
N ILE A 74 -8.89 0.29 -2.08
CA ILE A 74 -9.15 -1.16 -2.02
C ILE A 74 -10.28 -1.50 -1.04
N ALA A 75 -10.36 -0.81 0.10
CA ALA A 75 -11.44 -1.01 1.08
C ALA A 75 -12.82 -0.59 0.55
N ASN A 76 -12.87 0.44 -0.31
CA ASN A 76 -14.10 0.92 -0.95
C ASN A 76 -14.43 0.15 -2.24
N ASP A 77 -13.45 -0.48 -2.87
CA ASP A 77 -13.58 -1.32 -4.06
C ASP A 77 -13.97 -2.74 -3.64
N THR A 78 -15.13 -2.87 -3.00
CA THR A 78 -15.77 -4.17 -2.75
C THR A 78 -16.61 -4.52 -3.97
N VAL A 79 -16.09 -5.45 -4.80
CA VAL A 79 -16.88 -6.21 -5.78
C VAL A 79 -17.67 -7.30 -5.06
#